data_AF-A0AA36NEX2-F1
#
_entry.id   AF-A0AA36NEX2-F1
#
_cell.length_a   1.000
_cell.length_b   1.000
_cell.length_c   1.000
_cell.angle_alpha   90.00
_cell.angle_beta   90.00
_cell.angle_gamma   90.00
#
_symmetry.space_group_name_H-M   'P 1'
#
loop_
_entity.id
_entity.type
_entity.pdbx_description
1 polymer ?
#
loop_
_entity_poly.entity_id
_entity_poly.type
_entity_poly.pdbx_seq_one_letter_code
_entity_poly.pdbx_strand_id
1 'polypeptide(L)'
;MLSLLNPQLREDLLAFCRGKALEGAFGGRQSSGTCAKYRCPELIQEMQGLFDCTFRKVYTRDRRGAPIADRFKVLHVYRVLNDQVWREYLRHRERLRLLRWNCPPLEQQVPGGPATHAFCESLRRMGRSHMPHLDAQVAECWLFHGTNFQGAAARHAENDFRLDLTGSNAGTLYGKGIYLAENAWGLSDEAVALKDEMFRSDEYGEGPTGRAGEEEQGERAESHAARAERRPPPNAPLPPLQRNSAMIVCRALLGKVRYSDEEKPSADDIQRTCLGKDPAYDCVLGDRRKIHGTFREFVLYHDDQVYPEFIVVYQRVFFHERFQEIFEHMVERCRQRQFHGPTQEEEKVLRSLWDHYAMPHKGRIDKWQLLDLLKAINQPPENEEGDLDETFREINTSGTGRISWEEFLAEMTERVHNSCR
;
A
#
# COMPACT_ATOMS: atom_id res chain seq x y z
N MET A 1 -18.00 -12.93 -36.10
CA MET A 1 -17.43 -11.56 -36.01
C MET A 1 -16.48 -11.40 -34.82
N LEU A 2 -16.87 -11.73 -33.58
CA LEU A 2 -15.97 -11.59 -32.41
C LEU A 2 -14.71 -12.47 -32.43
N SER A 3 -14.70 -13.59 -33.15
CA SER A 3 -13.55 -14.49 -33.29
C SER A 3 -12.38 -13.92 -34.11
N LEU A 4 -12.59 -12.78 -34.79
CA LEU A 4 -11.56 -12.09 -35.60
C LEU A 4 -10.91 -10.91 -34.85
N LEU A 5 -11.39 -10.59 -33.65
CA LEU A 5 -10.85 -9.50 -32.83
C LEU A 5 -9.61 -9.98 -32.07
N ASN A 6 -8.72 -9.04 -31.74
CA ASN A 6 -7.68 -9.28 -30.74
C ASN A 6 -8.33 -9.86 -29.46
N PRO A 7 -7.79 -10.95 -28.87
CA PRO A 7 -8.37 -11.59 -27.69
C PRO A 7 -8.70 -10.61 -26.55
N GLN A 8 -7.84 -9.61 -26.32
CA GLN A 8 -8.03 -8.60 -25.30
C GLN A 8 -9.26 -7.72 -25.58
N LEU A 9 -9.42 -7.26 -26.82
CA LEU A 9 -10.56 -6.45 -27.24
C LEU A 9 -11.86 -7.26 -27.17
N ARG A 10 -11.80 -8.56 -27.48
CA ARG A 10 -12.95 -9.46 -27.35
C ARG A 10 -13.41 -9.58 -25.90
N GLU A 11 -12.49 -9.82 -24.96
CA GLU A 11 -12.81 -9.90 -23.54
C GLU A 11 -13.37 -8.57 -23.02
N ASP A 12 -12.78 -7.45 -23.44
CA ASP A 12 -13.26 -6.13 -23.04
C ASP A 12 -14.71 -5.89 -23.51
N LEU A 13 -15.03 -6.21 -24.77
CA LEU A 13 -16.39 -6.10 -25.30
C LEU A 13 -17.37 -7.03 -24.59
N LEU A 14 -17.00 -8.29 -24.34
CA LEU A 14 -17.84 -9.24 -23.61
C LEU A 14 -18.09 -8.79 -22.18
N ALA A 15 -17.09 -8.21 -21.52
CA ALA A 15 -17.21 -7.62 -20.20
C ALA A 15 -18.17 -6.43 -20.22
N PHE A 16 -18.08 -5.51 -21.19
CA PHE A 16 -19.03 -4.40 -21.35
C PHE A 16 -20.46 -4.88 -21.60
N CYS A 17 -20.67 -5.92 -22.43
CA CYS A 17 -22.01 -6.48 -22.65
C CYS A 17 -22.65 -7.04 -21.37
N ARG A 18 -21.84 -7.49 -20.41
CA ARG A 18 -22.26 -7.95 -19.08
C ARG A 18 -22.13 -6.85 -18.01
N GLY A 19 -21.68 -5.67 -18.42
CA GLY A 19 -21.36 -4.55 -17.54
C GLY A 19 -22.62 -3.93 -16.95
N LYS A 20 -22.44 -3.28 -15.81
CA LYS A 20 -23.50 -2.53 -15.15
C LYS A 20 -23.62 -1.16 -15.82
N ALA A 21 -24.81 -0.80 -16.26
CA ALA A 21 -25.13 0.58 -16.66
C ALA A 21 -25.12 1.49 -15.43
N LEU A 22 -24.50 2.65 -15.56
CA LEU A 22 -24.46 3.71 -14.58
C LEU A 22 -25.36 4.85 -15.08
N GLU A 23 -26.49 5.08 -14.39
CA GLU A 23 -27.44 6.17 -14.68
C GLU A 23 -27.27 7.36 -13.72
N GLY A 24 -27.16 8.58 -14.26
CA GLY A 24 -27.12 9.80 -13.45
C GLY A 24 -25.73 10.16 -12.92
N ALA A 25 -25.67 11.25 -12.13
CA ALA A 25 -24.44 11.96 -11.84
C ALA A 25 -23.53 11.29 -10.79
N PHE A 26 -22.88 10.19 -11.18
CA PHE A 26 -21.79 9.61 -10.40
C PHE A 26 -20.57 10.54 -10.44
N GLY A 27 -20.09 10.97 -9.27
CA GLY A 27 -18.96 11.89 -9.17
C GLY A 27 -19.26 13.36 -9.51
N GLY A 28 -20.54 13.74 -9.68
CA GLY A 28 -20.92 15.11 -10.06
C GLY A 28 -20.96 15.37 -11.58
N ARG A 29 -20.85 14.34 -12.41
CA ARG A 29 -20.78 14.43 -13.88
C ARG A 29 -22.09 13.99 -14.55
N GLN A 30 -22.57 14.66 -15.58
CA GLN A 30 -23.93 14.44 -16.13
C GLN A 30 -24.09 13.27 -17.13
N SER A 31 -23.06 12.43 -17.37
CA SER A 31 -23.12 11.41 -18.43
C SER A 31 -23.35 10.00 -17.89
N SER A 32 -24.21 9.23 -18.56
CA SER A 32 -24.33 7.78 -18.37
C SER A 32 -23.09 7.03 -18.85
N GLY A 33 -22.76 5.93 -18.17
CA GLY A 33 -21.65 5.05 -18.52
C GLY A 33 -21.98 3.57 -18.31
N THR A 34 -21.04 2.69 -18.64
CA THR A 34 -21.02 1.26 -18.34
C THR A 34 -19.73 0.96 -17.61
N CYS A 35 -19.85 0.33 -16.45
CA CYS A 35 -18.72 -0.21 -15.72
C CYS A 35 -18.77 -1.74 -15.72
N ALA A 36 -17.65 -2.36 -16.04
CA ALA A 36 -17.46 -3.79 -16.00
C ALA A 36 -16.11 -4.13 -15.37
N LYS A 37 -15.97 -5.36 -14.89
CA LYS A 37 -14.70 -5.92 -14.47
C LYS A 37 -14.68 -7.40 -14.76
N TYR A 38 -13.49 -7.94 -14.98
CA TYR A 38 -13.30 -9.37 -15.15
C TYR A 38 -11.93 -9.79 -14.63
N ARG A 39 -11.80 -11.08 -14.31
CA ARG A 39 -10.57 -11.65 -13.75
C ARG A 39 -9.56 -11.90 -14.86
N CYS A 40 -8.29 -11.57 -14.60
CA CYS A 40 -7.17 -11.72 -15.52
C CYS A 40 -6.09 -12.64 -14.90
N PRO A 41 -6.26 -13.97 -14.91
CA PRO A 41 -5.27 -14.91 -14.37
C PRO A 41 -3.87 -14.77 -15.00
N GLU A 42 -3.81 -14.45 -16.29
CA GLU A 42 -2.60 -14.23 -17.05
C GLU A 42 -1.72 -13.08 -16.50
N LEU A 43 -2.34 -12.08 -15.84
CA LEU A 43 -1.64 -10.94 -15.26
C LEU A 43 -1.08 -11.21 -13.86
N ILE A 44 -1.39 -12.34 -13.22
CA ILE A 44 -0.97 -12.60 -11.83
C ILE A 44 0.56 -12.59 -11.69
N GLN A 45 1.29 -13.22 -12.61
CA GLN A 45 2.75 -13.28 -12.54
C GLN A 45 3.42 -11.92 -12.80
N GLU A 46 2.90 -11.16 -13.76
CA GLU A 46 3.38 -9.81 -14.05
C GLU A 46 3.10 -8.85 -12.87
N MET A 47 1.90 -8.91 -12.29
CA MET A 47 1.56 -8.13 -11.10
C MET A 47 2.38 -8.56 -9.88
N GLN A 48 2.66 -9.85 -9.70
CA GLN A 48 3.55 -10.31 -8.64
C GLN A 48 4.95 -9.74 -8.80
N GLY A 49 5.50 -9.74 -10.03
CA GLY A 49 6.79 -9.12 -10.33
C GLY A 49 6.80 -7.62 -10.04
N LEU A 50 5.74 -6.91 -10.42
CA LEU A 50 5.57 -5.48 -10.14
C LEU A 50 5.51 -5.21 -8.63
N PHE A 51 4.77 -6.02 -7.87
CA PHE A 51 4.71 -5.92 -6.41
C PHE A 51 6.07 -6.20 -5.78
N ASP A 52 6.74 -7.28 -6.17
CA ASP A 52 8.03 -7.69 -5.59
C ASP A 52 9.12 -6.65 -5.87
N CYS A 53 9.21 -6.10 -7.08
CA CYS A 53 10.27 -5.14 -7.43
C CYS A 53 10.02 -3.74 -6.86
N THR A 54 8.78 -3.39 -6.53
CA THR A 54 8.42 -2.09 -5.96
C THR A 54 8.15 -2.14 -4.46
N PHE A 55 8.20 -3.32 -3.84
CA PHE A 55 8.02 -3.48 -2.41
C PHE A 55 9.15 -2.80 -1.63
N ARG A 56 8.78 -2.05 -0.59
CA ARG A 56 9.73 -1.44 0.34
C ARG A 56 9.27 -1.65 1.78
N LYS A 57 10.10 -2.35 2.56
CA LYS A 57 9.88 -2.58 4.00
C LYS A 57 10.41 -1.40 4.81
N VAL A 58 9.60 -0.38 5.00
CA VAL A 58 9.90 0.77 5.87
C VAL A 58 8.76 0.96 6.85
N TYR A 59 8.97 1.49 8.06
CA TYR A 59 7.88 1.78 8.99
C TYR A 59 7.48 3.26 8.90
N THR A 60 6.19 3.55 8.71
CA THR A 60 5.67 4.93 8.73
C THR A 60 4.80 5.14 9.96
N ARG A 61 4.74 6.40 10.42
CA ARG A 61 3.95 6.81 11.59
C ARG A 61 2.47 6.43 11.46
N ASP A 62 1.94 6.44 10.23
CA ASP A 62 0.51 6.24 9.96
C ASP A 62 0.00 4.82 10.26
N ARG A 63 0.91 3.84 10.47
CA ARG A 63 0.58 2.45 10.80
C ARG A 63 0.08 2.22 12.23
N ARG A 64 0.27 3.17 13.14
CA ARG A 64 -0.24 3.09 14.53
C ARG A 64 0.05 1.77 15.28
N GLY A 65 1.19 1.13 15.01
CA GLY A 65 1.59 -0.14 15.63
C GLY A 65 1.25 -1.38 14.81
N ALA A 66 0.52 -1.24 13.69
CA ALA A 66 0.23 -2.37 12.81
C ALA A 66 1.52 -2.94 12.18
N PRO A 67 1.64 -4.28 12.11
CA PRO A 67 2.85 -4.91 11.62
C PRO A 67 3.04 -4.71 10.12
N ILE A 68 4.30 -4.71 9.69
CA ILE A 68 4.67 -4.63 8.28
C ILE A 68 4.85 -6.05 7.75
N ALA A 69 4.17 -6.36 6.65
CA ALA A 69 4.37 -7.62 5.93
C ALA A 69 5.81 -7.68 5.39
N ASP A 70 6.37 -8.87 5.26
CA ASP A 70 7.67 -9.08 4.62
C ASP A 70 7.55 -9.20 3.10
N ARG A 71 6.37 -9.58 2.61
CA ARG A 71 6.06 -9.72 1.19
C ARG A 71 4.56 -9.62 0.94
N PHE A 72 4.19 -9.28 -0.29
CA PHE A 72 2.83 -9.41 -0.79
C PHE A 72 2.76 -10.52 -1.84
N LYS A 73 1.84 -11.46 -1.65
CA LYS A 73 1.54 -12.53 -2.60
C LYS A 73 0.25 -12.17 -3.35
N VAL A 74 0.36 -11.88 -4.64
CA VAL A 74 -0.78 -11.62 -5.52
C VAL A 74 -1.62 -12.90 -5.63
N LEU A 75 -2.91 -12.78 -5.33
CA LEU A 75 -3.88 -13.87 -5.42
C LEU A 75 -4.70 -13.74 -6.70
N HIS A 76 -5.28 -12.56 -6.94
CA HIS A 76 -6.18 -12.29 -8.06
C HIS A 76 -5.91 -10.91 -8.64
N VAL A 77 -6.06 -10.79 -9.95
CA VAL A 77 -6.03 -9.53 -10.68
C VAL A 77 -7.35 -9.40 -11.42
N TYR A 78 -7.99 -8.25 -11.29
CA TYR A 78 -9.18 -7.89 -12.03
C TYR A 78 -8.89 -6.65 -12.86
N ARG A 79 -9.22 -6.69 -14.15
CA ARG A 79 -9.22 -5.50 -14.98
C ARG A 79 -10.57 -4.80 -14.87
N VAL A 80 -10.51 -3.49 -14.73
CA VAL A 80 -11.66 -2.59 -14.60
C VAL A 80 -11.84 -1.86 -15.93
N LEU A 81 -13.08 -1.83 -16.39
CA LEU A 81 -13.51 -1.15 -17.59
C LEU A 81 -14.57 -0.15 -17.20
N ASN A 82 -14.25 1.14 -17.24
CA ASN A 82 -15.20 2.21 -16.98
C ASN A 82 -15.19 3.17 -18.17
N ASP A 83 -16.20 3.09 -19.03
CA ASP A 83 -16.21 3.80 -20.33
C ASP A 83 -16.22 5.33 -20.16
N GLN A 84 -16.87 5.85 -19.13
CA GLN A 84 -16.96 7.27 -18.85
C GLN A 84 -15.59 7.78 -18.42
N VAL A 85 -15.03 7.17 -17.37
CA VAL A 85 -13.71 7.55 -16.84
C VAL A 85 -12.64 7.38 -17.91
N TRP A 86 -12.71 6.31 -18.71
CA TRP A 86 -11.79 6.09 -19.82
C TRP A 86 -11.87 7.20 -20.89
N ARG A 87 -13.07 7.63 -21.28
CA ARG A 87 -13.23 8.74 -22.24
C ARG A 87 -12.64 10.05 -21.72
N GLU A 88 -12.85 10.35 -20.45
CA GLU A 88 -12.33 11.56 -19.81
C GLU A 88 -10.81 11.51 -19.68
N TYR A 89 -10.29 10.37 -19.21
CA TYR A 89 -8.86 10.08 -19.17
C TYR A 89 -8.19 10.26 -20.53
N LEU A 90 -8.78 9.71 -21.60
CA LEU A 90 -8.26 9.87 -22.95
C LEU A 90 -8.28 11.34 -23.41
N ARG A 91 -9.33 12.10 -23.12
CA ARG A 91 -9.39 13.54 -23.44
C ARG A 91 -8.29 14.31 -22.71
N HIS A 92 -8.08 14.02 -21.42
CA HIS A 92 -7.01 14.64 -20.65
C HIS A 92 -5.63 14.28 -21.20
N ARG A 93 -5.43 13.01 -21.58
CA ARG A 93 -4.18 12.54 -22.19
C ARG A 93 -3.83 13.32 -23.46
N GLU A 94 -4.79 13.47 -24.37
CA GLU A 94 -4.57 14.24 -25.61
C GLU A 94 -4.34 15.72 -25.33
N ARG A 95 -5.03 16.30 -24.34
CA ARG A 95 -4.77 17.67 -23.89
C ARG A 95 -3.32 17.85 -23.39
N LEU A 96 -2.83 16.94 -22.55
CA LEU A 96 -1.44 16.99 -22.07
C LEU A 96 -0.45 16.84 -23.21
N ARG A 97 -0.69 15.93 -24.16
CA ARG A 97 0.17 15.76 -25.35
C ARG A 97 0.34 17.07 -26.12
N LEU A 98 -0.73 17.85 -26.27
CA LEU A 98 -0.68 19.16 -26.92
C LEU A 98 0.02 20.23 -26.05
N LEU A 99 -0.29 20.29 -24.75
CA LEU A 99 0.24 21.32 -23.85
C LEU A 99 1.71 21.10 -23.45
N ARG A 100 2.19 19.85 -23.51
CA ARG A 100 3.48 19.39 -22.98
C ARG A 100 4.34 18.71 -24.03
N TRP A 101 4.12 19.02 -25.31
CA TRP A 101 4.86 18.42 -26.44
C TRP A 101 6.40 18.56 -26.33
N ASN A 102 6.88 19.61 -25.65
CA ASN A 102 8.32 19.87 -25.41
C ASN A 102 8.74 19.59 -23.95
N CYS A 103 7.97 18.80 -23.21
CA CYS A 103 8.29 18.43 -21.85
C CYS A 103 9.41 17.37 -21.84
N PRO A 104 10.39 17.46 -20.91
CA PRO A 104 11.42 16.43 -20.79
C PRO A 104 10.81 15.03 -20.51
N PRO A 105 11.44 13.95 -20.96
CA PRO A 105 11.06 12.59 -20.60
C PRO A 105 10.97 12.38 -19.08
N LEU A 106 10.11 11.46 -18.65
CA LEU A 106 9.82 11.22 -17.24
C LEU A 106 11.06 10.88 -16.41
N GLU A 107 12.04 10.19 -17.00
CA GLU A 107 13.30 9.79 -16.35
C GLU A 107 14.20 11.00 -16.03
N GLN A 108 14.03 12.12 -16.73
CA GLN A 108 14.72 13.38 -16.45
C GLN A 108 13.99 14.22 -15.41
N GLN A 109 12.66 14.04 -15.28
CA GLN A 109 11.84 14.74 -14.32
C GLN A 109 11.82 14.07 -12.93
N VAL A 110 11.98 12.74 -12.90
CA VAL A 110 11.93 11.91 -11.69
C VAL A 110 13.30 11.26 -11.46
N PRO A 111 14.03 11.59 -10.38
CA PRO A 111 15.34 11.01 -10.11
C PRO A 111 15.30 9.47 -10.08
N GLY A 112 16.02 8.83 -11.01
CA GLY A 112 16.03 7.36 -11.15
C GLY A 112 14.77 6.74 -11.75
N GLY A 113 13.83 7.54 -12.25
CA GLY A 113 12.51 7.13 -12.77
C GLY A 113 11.56 6.61 -11.69
N PRO A 114 10.26 6.48 -11.98
CA PRO A 114 9.34 5.80 -11.07
C PRO A 114 9.72 4.32 -10.89
N ALA A 115 9.55 3.78 -9.69
CA ALA A 115 9.92 2.38 -9.40
C ALA A 115 9.19 1.35 -10.31
N THR A 116 7.94 1.65 -10.69
CA THR A 116 7.16 0.83 -11.62
C THR A 116 7.68 0.88 -13.06
N HIS A 117 8.31 1.98 -13.47
CA HIS A 117 8.73 2.22 -14.85
C HIS A 117 9.83 1.24 -15.27
N ALA A 118 10.85 1.01 -14.44
CA ALA A 118 11.95 0.10 -14.74
C ALA A 118 11.47 -1.34 -15.01
N PHE A 119 10.50 -1.81 -14.23
CA PHE A 119 9.90 -3.13 -14.41
C PHE A 119 9.11 -3.23 -15.72
N CYS A 120 8.29 -2.22 -16.02
CA CYS A 120 7.46 -2.21 -17.22
C CYS A 120 8.30 -2.13 -18.50
N GLU A 121 9.37 -1.33 -18.49
CA GLU A 121 10.32 -1.27 -19.61
C GLU A 121 11.05 -2.60 -19.81
N SER A 122 11.38 -3.31 -18.73
CA SER A 122 11.94 -4.67 -18.83
C SER A 122 10.96 -5.64 -19.49
N LEU A 123 9.71 -5.68 -19.04
CA LEU A 123 8.67 -6.53 -19.64
C LEU A 123 8.41 -6.20 -21.11
N ARG A 124 8.39 -4.90 -21.44
CA ARG A 124 8.21 -4.41 -22.81
C ARG A 124 9.32 -4.90 -23.73
N ARG A 125 10.59 -4.78 -23.32
CA ARG A 125 11.74 -5.24 -24.13
C ARG A 125 11.73 -6.74 -24.37
N MET A 126 11.20 -7.51 -23.43
CA MET A 126 11.04 -8.95 -23.59
C MET A 126 9.86 -9.35 -24.48
N GLY A 127 9.02 -8.41 -24.92
CA GLY A 127 7.85 -8.68 -25.76
C GLY A 127 6.81 -9.58 -25.07
N ARG A 128 6.79 -9.59 -23.73
CA ARG A 128 6.06 -10.56 -22.90
C ARG A 128 5.00 -9.95 -22.00
N SER A 129 4.71 -8.66 -22.15
CA SER A 129 3.77 -7.93 -21.30
C SER A 129 2.32 -8.12 -21.77
N HIS A 130 1.47 -8.65 -20.90
CA HIS A 130 0.01 -8.62 -21.07
C HIS A 130 -0.58 -7.29 -20.57
N MET A 131 0.16 -6.52 -19.76
CA MET A 131 -0.27 -5.17 -19.40
C MET A 131 -0.38 -4.26 -20.63
N PRO A 132 -1.44 -3.42 -20.74
CA PRO A 132 -1.57 -2.56 -21.89
C PRO A 132 -0.54 -1.42 -21.89
N HIS A 133 -0.13 -0.99 -23.08
CA HIS A 133 0.95 -0.02 -23.26
C HIS A 133 0.69 1.32 -22.58
N LEU A 134 1.77 1.94 -22.10
CA LEU A 134 1.79 3.30 -21.57
C LEU A 134 2.35 4.25 -22.63
N ASP A 135 1.86 5.49 -22.64
CA ASP A 135 2.32 6.56 -23.49
C ASP A 135 3.40 7.42 -22.81
N ALA A 136 4.64 7.26 -23.26
CA ALA A 136 5.77 7.99 -22.73
C ALA A 136 5.72 9.50 -23.06
N GLN A 137 5.00 9.94 -24.11
CA GLN A 137 4.97 11.36 -24.50
C GLN A 137 4.26 12.25 -23.47
N VAL A 138 3.37 11.67 -22.68
CA VAL A 138 2.59 12.33 -21.63
C VAL A 138 3.03 11.92 -20.23
N ALA A 139 4.17 11.24 -20.14
CA ALA A 139 4.68 10.64 -18.91
C ALA A 139 3.64 9.73 -18.23
N GLU A 140 2.94 8.88 -19.01
CA GLU A 140 2.00 7.90 -18.48
C GLU A 140 2.76 6.81 -17.71
N CYS A 141 2.34 6.52 -16.48
CA CYS A 141 2.97 5.48 -15.66
C CYS A 141 1.97 4.70 -14.81
N TRP A 142 2.40 3.53 -14.34
CA TRP A 142 1.65 2.76 -13.34
C TRP A 142 1.96 3.28 -11.95
N LEU A 143 0.94 3.56 -11.15
CA LEU A 143 1.08 3.89 -9.74
C LEU A 143 0.02 3.18 -8.91
N PHE A 144 0.33 2.99 -7.63
CA PHE A 144 -0.54 2.33 -6.68
C PHE A 144 -1.40 3.33 -5.94
N HIS A 145 -2.67 2.98 -5.72
CA HIS A 145 -3.53 3.64 -4.77
C HIS A 145 -3.90 2.68 -3.64
N GLY A 146 -3.53 3.05 -2.42
CA GLY A 146 -3.96 2.36 -1.21
C GLY A 146 -5.40 2.73 -0.86
N THR A 147 -6.23 1.73 -0.56
CA THR A 147 -7.61 1.96 -0.10
C THR A 147 -7.88 1.07 1.11
N ASN A 148 -8.66 1.58 2.06
CA ASN A 148 -8.91 0.93 3.35
C ASN A 148 -9.93 -0.22 3.27
N PHE A 149 -10.51 -0.53 2.11
CA PHE A 149 -11.58 -1.54 2.05
C PHE A 149 -11.65 -2.19 0.66
N GLN A 150 -11.81 -3.53 0.58
CA GLN A 150 -11.99 -4.21 -0.72
C GLN A 150 -13.26 -3.74 -1.45
N GLY A 151 -14.34 -3.45 -0.70
CA GLY A 151 -15.52 -2.82 -1.28
C GLY A 151 -15.32 -1.34 -1.61
N ALA A 152 -14.32 -0.67 -1.03
CA ALA A 152 -13.92 0.67 -1.44
C ALA A 152 -13.05 0.60 -2.68
N ALA A 153 -12.18 -0.41 -2.83
CA ALA A 153 -11.46 -0.66 -4.07
C ALA A 153 -12.43 -0.89 -5.24
N ALA A 154 -13.44 -1.74 -5.05
CA ALA A 154 -14.51 -1.92 -6.02
C ALA A 154 -15.30 -0.62 -6.22
N ARG A 155 -15.69 0.10 -5.17
CA ARG A 155 -16.41 1.39 -5.29
C ARG A 155 -15.55 2.51 -5.89
N HIS A 156 -14.24 2.56 -5.74
CA HIS A 156 -13.34 3.55 -6.33
C HIS A 156 -12.92 3.18 -7.77
N ALA A 157 -13.06 1.91 -8.13
CA ALA A 157 -12.95 1.45 -9.51
C ALA A 157 -14.27 1.68 -10.27
N GLU A 158 -15.41 1.49 -9.60
CA GLU A 158 -16.77 1.62 -10.15
C GLU A 158 -17.30 3.07 -10.10
N ASN A 159 -16.86 3.87 -9.13
CA ASN A 159 -17.12 5.31 -9.04
C ASN A 159 -15.80 6.08 -9.21
N ASP A 160 -15.85 7.34 -9.66
CA ASP A 160 -14.68 8.21 -9.74
C ASP A 160 -13.83 8.21 -8.45
N PHE A 161 -12.53 8.51 -8.61
CA PHE A 161 -11.72 9.02 -7.51
C PHE A 161 -12.37 10.31 -7.00
N ARG A 162 -13.31 10.19 -6.06
CA ARG A 162 -14.01 11.31 -5.46
C ARG A 162 -12.99 12.18 -4.75
N LEU A 163 -12.61 13.29 -5.37
CA LEU A 163 -11.75 14.33 -4.78
C LEU A 163 -12.29 14.77 -3.40
N ASP A 164 -13.61 14.74 -3.20
CA ASP A 164 -14.29 15.02 -1.93
C ASP A 164 -13.92 14.06 -0.78
N LEU A 165 -13.55 12.82 -1.11
CA LEU A 165 -13.16 11.78 -0.14
C LEU A 165 -11.62 11.63 -0.05
N THR A 166 -10.87 12.20 -1.01
CA THR A 166 -9.41 12.21 -0.95
C THR A 166 -8.93 13.18 0.14
N GLY A 167 -8.11 12.68 1.07
CA GLY A 167 -7.60 13.46 2.22
C GLY A 167 -8.37 13.27 3.54
N SER A 168 -9.41 12.42 3.60
CA SER A 168 -10.13 12.15 4.87
C SER A 168 -9.37 11.24 5.83
N ASN A 169 -8.43 10.41 5.34
CA ASN A 169 -7.80 9.35 6.14
C ASN A 169 -6.27 9.45 6.33
N ALA A 170 -5.53 10.28 5.59
CA ALA A 170 -4.13 10.64 5.92
C ALA A 170 -3.59 11.78 5.00
N GLY A 171 -2.89 12.74 5.61
CA GLY A 171 -1.88 13.64 4.99
C GLY A 171 -2.26 14.49 3.75
N THR A 172 -2.76 15.71 3.94
CA THR A 172 -2.92 16.73 2.86
C THR A 172 -1.65 17.57 2.64
N LEU A 173 -0.47 16.97 2.81
CA LEU A 173 0.81 17.68 2.87
C LEU A 173 1.11 18.53 1.63
N TYR A 174 0.70 18.06 0.46
CA TYR A 174 0.88 18.71 -0.84
C TYR A 174 -0.46 19.29 -1.34
N GLY A 175 -1.40 19.53 -0.44
CA GLY A 175 -2.74 20.03 -0.75
C GLY A 175 -3.77 18.92 -0.99
N LYS A 176 -4.96 19.32 -1.42
CA LYS A 176 -6.07 18.41 -1.74
C LYS A 176 -5.90 17.86 -3.16
N GLY A 177 -5.67 16.56 -3.28
CA GLY A 177 -5.50 15.85 -4.54
C GLY A 177 -5.53 14.33 -4.34
N ILE A 178 -5.34 13.60 -5.43
CA ILE A 178 -5.27 12.14 -5.47
C ILE A 178 -3.83 11.72 -5.24
N TYR A 179 -3.58 11.01 -4.14
CA TYR A 179 -2.27 10.51 -3.76
C TYR A 179 -2.08 9.09 -4.29
N LEU A 180 -1.00 8.90 -5.04
CA LEU A 180 -0.56 7.63 -5.58
C LEU A 180 0.90 7.37 -5.19
N ALA A 181 1.31 6.10 -5.13
CA ALA A 181 2.68 5.71 -4.78
C ALA A 181 3.30 4.87 -5.88
N GLU A 182 4.62 4.97 -6.06
CA GLU A 182 5.36 4.08 -6.96
C GLU A 182 5.72 2.73 -6.32
N ASN A 183 5.57 2.63 -4.99
CA ASN A 183 5.87 1.43 -4.23
C ASN A 183 4.58 0.73 -3.84
N ALA A 184 4.53 -0.59 -4.02
CA ALA A 184 3.51 -1.41 -3.39
C ALA A 184 3.72 -1.31 -1.87
N TRP A 185 2.86 -0.52 -1.22
CA TRP A 185 2.98 -0.20 0.19
C TRP A 185 1.63 -0.38 0.90
N GLY A 186 1.64 -1.18 1.96
CA GLY A 186 0.43 -1.68 2.60
C GLY A 186 -0.18 -0.74 3.65
N LEU A 187 -0.49 0.51 3.31
CA LEU A 187 -1.43 1.32 4.11
C LEU A 187 -2.85 0.92 3.73
N SER A 188 -3.39 -0.08 4.43
CA SER A 188 -4.80 -0.45 4.40
C SER A 188 -5.06 -1.25 5.68
N ASP A 189 -5.09 -0.58 6.83
CA ASP A 189 -5.17 -1.25 8.15
C ASP A 189 -6.62 -1.55 8.58
N GLU A 190 -7.53 -1.68 7.62
CA GLU A 190 -8.91 -2.13 7.87
C GLU A 190 -9.19 -3.38 7.02
N ALA A 191 -9.35 -4.52 7.69
CA ALA A 191 -9.72 -5.79 7.07
C ALA A 191 -11.22 -6.03 7.23
N VAL A 192 -11.86 -6.48 6.16
CA VAL A 192 -13.10 -7.25 6.25
C VAL A 192 -12.78 -8.68 5.83
N ALA A 193 -13.33 -9.63 6.59
CA ALA A 193 -13.21 -11.05 6.31
C ALA A 193 -13.70 -11.35 4.88
N LEU A 194 -12.89 -12.09 4.12
CA LEU A 194 -13.33 -12.68 2.87
C LEU A 194 -14.48 -13.65 3.17
N LYS A 195 -15.70 -13.27 2.80
CA LYS A 195 -16.68 -14.26 2.34
C LYS A 195 -16.70 -14.14 0.83
N ASP A 196 -16.33 -15.23 0.15
CA ASP A 196 -16.44 -15.39 -1.31
C ASP A 196 -17.84 -15.07 -1.85
N GLU A 197 -18.83 -14.94 -0.97
CA GLU A 197 -20.23 -14.68 -1.30
C GLU A 197 -20.54 -13.22 -1.63
N MET A 198 -19.67 -12.26 -1.30
CA MET A 198 -19.98 -10.82 -1.52
C MET A 198 -19.79 -10.36 -2.98
N PHE A 199 -19.34 -11.25 -3.87
CA PHE A 199 -19.21 -11.00 -5.32
C PHE A 199 -20.07 -11.94 -6.19
N ARG A 200 -20.98 -12.73 -5.58
CA ARG A 200 -22.06 -13.34 -6.37
C ARG A 200 -23.01 -12.21 -6.80
N SER A 201 -23.39 -12.27 -8.06
CA SER A 201 -24.35 -11.38 -8.68
C SER A 201 -25.67 -11.36 -7.91
N ASP A 202 -26.35 -10.22 -8.05
CA ASP A 202 -27.79 -10.04 -7.85
C ASP A 202 -28.21 -9.74 -6.39
N GLU A 203 -28.86 -8.59 -6.22
CA GLU A 203 -29.53 -8.09 -5.00
C GLU A 203 -28.65 -7.72 -3.79
N TYR A 204 -28.25 -6.44 -3.69
CA TYR A 204 -28.14 -5.80 -2.38
C TYR A 204 -28.89 -4.47 -2.39
N GLY A 205 -30.03 -4.50 -1.72
CA GLY A 205 -30.95 -3.39 -1.54
C GLY A 205 -30.35 -2.24 -0.74
N GLU A 206 -31.02 -1.11 -0.91
CA GLU A 206 -30.77 0.17 -0.26
C GLU A 206 -30.49 0.03 1.24
N GLY A 207 -29.23 0.27 1.63
CA GLY A 207 -28.89 0.70 2.99
C GLY A 207 -29.18 2.19 3.14
N PRO A 208 -29.50 2.68 4.35
CA PRO A 208 -30.38 3.82 4.56
C PRO A 208 -29.81 5.10 3.92
N THR A 209 -30.58 5.65 3.00
CA THR A 209 -30.40 6.99 2.46
C THR A 209 -30.62 8.01 3.59
N GLY A 210 -29.53 8.52 4.16
CA GLY A 210 -29.58 9.75 4.96
C GLY A 210 -30.00 10.90 4.05
N ARG A 211 -31.23 11.41 4.25
CA ARG A 211 -31.77 12.55 3.51
C ARG A 211 -30.88 13.77 3.72
N ALA A 212 -30.51 14.41 2.63
CA ALA A 212 -29.99 15.77 2.63
C ALA A 212 -31.15 16.73 2.92
N GLY A 213 -30.97 17.61 3.90
CA GLY A 213 -31.85 18.76 4.13
C GLY A 213 -32.39 18.86 5.56
N GLU A 214 -32.05 19.99 6.18
CA GLU A 214 -32.76 20.66 7.28
C GLU A 214 -32.41 20.27 8.73
N GLU A 215 -31.69 21.23 9.35
CA GLU A 215 -31.77 21.69 10.74
C GLU A 215 -31.36 20.74 11.88
N GLU A 216 -30.17 21.00 12.45
CA GLU A 216 -30.10 21.35 13.87
C GLU A 216 -28.92 22.29 14.13
N GLN A 217 -29.22 23.59 14.11
CA GLN A 217 -28.41 24.61 14.76
C GLN A 217 -28.59 24.44 16.27
N GLY A 218 -27.66 23.76 16.93
CA GLY A 218 -27.74 23.65 18.39
C GLY A 218 -26.81 22.64 19.00
N GLU A 219 -25.50 22.72 18.75
CA GLU A 219 -24.46 22.19 19.64
C GLU A 219 -23.05 22.58 19.13
N ARG A 220 -22.84 23.89 18.95
CA ARG A 220 -21.49 24.47 18.93
C ARG A 220 -21.03 24.65 20.38
N ALA A 221 -20.51 23.62 21.03
CA ALA A 221 -19.60 23.75 22.18
C ALA A 221 -19.11 22.41 22.79
N GLU A 222 -18.93 21.32 22.06
CA GLU A 222 -18.18 20.16 22.60
C GLU A 222 -16.96 19.81 21.74
N SER A 223 -15.90 20.55 22.06
CA SER A 223 -14.48 20.32 21.85
C SER A 223 -14.00 19.48 20.65
N HIS A 224 -13.37 20.19 19.73
CA HIS A 224 -12.31 19.72 18.83
C HIS A 224 -11.11 19.01 19.52
N ALA A 225 -11.18 18.73 20.83
CA ALA A 225 -10.15 18.05 21.62
C ALA A 225 -10.39 16.52 21.75
N ALA A 226 -11.58 16.01 21.45
CA ALA A 226 -11.89 14.58 21.66
C ALA A 226 -11.43 13.63 20.53
N ARG A 227 -10.95 14.16 19.39
CA ARG A 227 -10.41 13.36 18.27
C ARG A 227 -8.87 13.34 18.24
N ALA A 228 -8.23 13.84 19.29
CA ALA A 228 -6.79 13.72 19.49
C ALA A 228 -6.44 12.29 19.95
N GLU A 229 -5.84 11.54 19.02
CA GLU A 229 -4.75 10.59 19.23
C GLU A 229 -4.65 9.95 20.63
N ARG A 230 -5.47 8.92 20.90
CA ARG A 230 -5.10 7.95 21.94
C ARG A 230 -4.16 6.93 21.33
N ARG A 231 -2.85 7.09 21.57
CA ARG A 231 -1.87 6.00 21.42
C ARG A 231 -2.43 4.80 22.20
N PRO A 232 -2.40 3.57 21.65
CA PRO A 232 -2.82 2.40 22.42
C PRO A 232 -2.03 2.37 23.73
N PRO A 233 -2.68 2.01 24.86
CA PRO A 233 -1.99 1.93 26.14
C PRO A 233 -0.76 1.02 26.01
N PRO A 234 0.32 1.29 26.79
CA PRO A 234 1.37 0.29 26.96
C PRO A 234 0.69 -1.02 27.36
N ASN A 235 1.00 -2.12 26.66
CA ASN A 235 0.42 -3.46 26.85
C ASN A 235 -0.95 -3.71 26.20
N ALA A 236 -1.42 -2.86 25.28
CA ALA A 236 -2.55 -3.23 24.42
C ALA A 236 -2.15 -4.42 23.51
N PRO A 237 -2.98 -5.47 23.39
CA PRO A 237 -2.69 -6.57 22.47
C PRO A 237 -2.54 -6.02 21.06
N LEU A 238 -1.51 -6.52 20.34
CA LEU A 238 -1.27 -6.12 18.96
C LEU A 238 -2.52 -6.44 18.12
N PRO A 239 -2.89 -5.56 17.17
CA PRO A 239 -4.03 -5.81 16.31
C PRO A 239 -3.82 -7.12 15.52
N PRO A 240 -4.90 -7.88 15.25
CA PRO A 240 -4.79 -9.16 14.55
C PRO A 240 -4.16 -8.97 13.16
N LEU A 241 -3.36 -9.96 12.74
CA LEU A 241 -2.69 -9.92 11.44
C LEU A 241 -3.71 -9.91 10.30
N GLN A 242 -3.84 -8.75 9.64
CA GLN A 242 -4.61 -8.64 8.41
C GLN A 242 -3.85 -9.34 7.28
N ARG A 243 -4.36 -10.48 6.83
CA ARG A 243 -3.73 -11.26 5.76
C ARG A 243 -4.12 -10.77 4.39
N ASN A 244 -5.41 -10.62 4.10
CA ASN A 244 -5.86 -10.31 2.74
C ASN A 244 -6.21 -8.82 2.61
N SER A 245 -5.83 -8.24 1.48
CA SER A 245 -6.19 -6.87 1.11
C SER A 245 -6.29 -6.73 -0.41
N ALA A 246 -6.67 -5.54 -0.88
CA ALA A 246 -6.66 -5.17 -2.28
C ALA A 246 -5.95 -3.84 -2.47
N MET A 247 -5.38 -3.65 -3.66
CA MET A 247 -4.74 -2.41 -4.08
C MET A 247 -5.21 -2.08 -5.48
N ILE A 248 -5.38 -0.79 -5.77
CA ILE A 248 -5.69 -0.35 -7.13
C ILE A 248 -4.37 0.00 -7.81
N VAL A 249 -4.18 -0.51 -9.02
CA VAL A 249 -3.07 -0.12 -9.90
C VAL A 249 -3.65 0.77 -10.98
N CYS A 250 -3.24 2.03 -10.97
CA CYS A 250 -3.77 3.08 -11.80
C CYS A 250 -2.82 3.41 -12.95
N ARG A 251 -3.38 3.73 -14.12
CA ARG A 251 -2.69 4.58 -15.09
C ARG A 251 -2.76 6.01 -14.60
N ALA A 252 -1.61 6.68 -14.56
CA ALA A 252 -1.52 8.07 -14.13
C ALA A 252 -0.83 8.91 -15.21
N LEU A 253 -1.43 10.03 -15.56
CA LEU A 253 -0.88 11.02 -16.48
C LEU A 253 -0.09 12.07 -15.70
N LEU A 254 1.25 11.93 -15.66
CA LEU A 254 2.10 12.82 -14.87
C LEU A 254 2.42 14.14 -15.57
N GLY A 255 2.45 14.17 -16.91
CA GLY A 255 2.81 15.37 -17.67
C GLY A 255 4.13 15.98 -17.20
N LYS A 256 4.09 17.27 -16.84
CA LYS A 256 5.20 17.99 -16.23
C LYS A 256 5.14 17.91 -14.70
N VAL A 257 6.13 17.28 -14.10
CA VAL A 257 6.21 16.96 -12.67
C VAL A 257 6.85 18.10 -11.88
N ARG A 258 6.19 18.56 -10.83
CA ARG A 258 6.79 19.43 -9.80
C ARG A 258 7.48 18.57 -8.75
N TYR A 259 8.81 18.59 -8.71
CA TYR A 259 9.59 17.92 -7.67
C TYR A 259 9.54 18.70 -6.35
N SER A 260 9.39 18.00 -5.23
CA SER A 260 9.50 18.58 -3.88
C SER A 260 10.16 17.62 -2.89
N ASP A 261 11.34 17.99 -2.41
CA ASP A 261 12.06 17.38 -1.29
C ASP A 261 12.17 18.34 -0.09
N GLU A 262 11.20 19.25 0.03
CA GLU A 262 11.11 20.18 1.15
C GLU A 262 10.54 19.46 2.38
N GLU A 263 11.09 19.71 3.57
CA GLU A 263 10.56 19.12 4.82
C GLU A 263 9.11 19.59 5.07
N LYS A 264 8.85 20.87 4.82
CA LYS A 264 7.55 21.54 5.03
C LYS A 264 7.12 22.29 3.75
N PRO A 265 6.65 21.59 2.72
CA PRO A 265 6.23 22.21 1.47
C PRO A 265 4.99 23.10 1.68
N SER A 266 4.88 24.16 0.88
CA SER A 266 3.70 25.03 0.88
C SER A 266 2.60 24.45 -0.01
N ALA A 267 1.56 23.88 0.61
CA ALA A 267 0.41 23.32 -0.10
C ALA A 267 -0.30 24.35 -1.01
N ASP A 268 -0.42 25.61 -0.56
CA ASP A 268 -1.05 26.68 -1.34
C ASP A 268 -0.25 27.03 -2.60
N ASP A 269 1.07 27.13 -2.47
CA ASP A 269 1.94 27.37 -3.63
C ASP A 269 1.87 26.20 -4.62
N ILE A 270 1.90 24.97 -4.11
CA ILE A 270 1.75 23.75 -4.89
C ILE A 270 0.45 23.75 -5.67
N GLN A 271 -0.68 23.88 -4.99
CA GLN A 271 -1.99 23.88 -5.64
C GLN A 271 -2.10 25.03 -6.65
N ARG A 272 -1.58 26.22 -6.34
CA ARG A 272 -1.57 27.34 -7.30
C ARG A 272 -0.78 27.00 -8.58
N THR A 273 0.37 26.34 -8.45
CA THR A 273 1.21 25.97 -9.61
C THR A 273 0.61 24.85 -10.48
N CYS A 274 -0.30 24.04 -9.93
CA CYS A 274 -0.95 22.94 -10.64
C CYS A 274 -2.39 23.24 -11.10
N LEU A 275 -3.12 24.10 -10.38
CA LEU A 275 -4.55 24.40 -10.61
C LEU A 275 -4.82 25.85 -11.06
N GLY A 276 -3.77 26.68 -11.18
CA GLY A 276 -3.89 28.07 -11.58
C GLY A 276 -4.40 28.26 -13.02
N LYS A 277 -4.67 29.52 -13.42
CA LYS A 277 -5.11 29.88 -14.78
C LYS A 277 -4.14 29.43 -15.88
N ASP A 278 -2.85 29.41 -15.57
CA ASP A 278 -1.78 28.90 -16.42
C ASP A 278 -0.91 27.94 -15.59
N PRO A 279 -1.29 26.66 -15.52
CA PRO A 279 -0.62 25.70 -14.64
C PRO A 279 0.78 25.36 -15.20
N ALA A 280 1.79 25.56 -14.36
CA ALA A 280 3.19 25.34 -14.71
C ALA A 280 3.59 23.85 -14.65
N TYR A 281 2.81 23.05 -13.93
CA TYR A 281 3.00 21.63 -13.67
C TYR A 281 1.65 20.90 -13.68
N ASP A 282 1.67 19.62 -13.99
CA ASP A 282 0.46 18.79 -14.11
C ASP A 282 0.30 17.84 -12.91
N CYS A 283 1.39 17.53 -12.21
CA CYS A 283 1.36 16.78 -10.96
C CYS A 283 2.54 17.17 -10.05
N VAL A 284 2.56 16.63 -8.83
CA VAL A 284 3.64 16.81 -7.85
C VAL A 284 4.27 15.46 -7.52
N LEU A 285 5.60 15.45 -7.38
CA LEU A 285 6.36 14.36 -6.79
C LEU A 285 6.90 14.79 -5.43
N GLY A 286 6.33 14.24 -4.37
CA GLY A 286 6.83 14.37 -3.02
C GLY A 286 7.91 13.34 -2.73
N ASP A 287 9.18 13.76 -2.62
CA ASP A 287 10.32 12.88 -2.41
C ASP A 287 10.67 12.74 -0.92
N ARG A 288 9.78 12.10 -0.15
CA ARG A 288 10.03 11.81 1.28
C ARG A 288 11.09 10.71 1.46
N ARG A 289 11.37 9.93 0.42
CA ARG A 289 12.50 9.00 0.39
C ARG A 289 13.82 9.72 0.61
N LYS A 290 14.06 10.86 -0.06
CA LYS A 290 15.30 11.63 0.09
C LYS A 290 15.49 12.22 1.49
N ILE A 291 14.42 12.72 2.11
CA ILE A 291 14.49 13.44 3.40
C ILE A 291 14.39 12.49 4.61
N HIS A 292 13.46 11.54 4.56
CA HIS A 292 13.09 10.70 5.71
C HIS A 292 13.32 9.20 5.45
N GLY A 293 13.87 8.84 4.29
CA GLY A 293 14.05 7.44 3.93
C GLY A 293 12.73 6.69 3.76
N THR A 294 11.61 7.38 3.53
CA THR A 294 10.25 6.82 3.33
C THR A 294 9.89 6.74 1.84
N PHE A 295 8.65 6.98 1.45
CA PHE A 295 8.14 6.73 0.10
C PHE A 295 8.18 7.99 -0.75
N ARG A 296 8.16 7.79 -2.07
CA ARG A 296 7.82 8.88 -3.00
C ARG A 296 6.33 8.80 -3.31
N GLU A 297 5.68 9.95 -3.27
CA GLU A 297 4.25 10.09 -3.50
C GLU A 297 4.01 11.02 -4.69
N PHE A 298 3.08 10.64 -5.55
CA PHE A 298 2.63 11.44 -6.67
C PHE A 298 1.26 11.98 -6.34
N VAL A 299 1.09 13.29 -6.49
CA VAL A 299 -0.18 13.97 -6.23
C VAL A 299 -0.71 14.56 -7.52
N LEU A 300 -1.90 14.09 -7.92
CA LEU A 300 -2.62 14.56 -9.09
C LEU A 300 -3.85 15.34 -8.64
N TYR A 301 -4.20 16.41 -9.34
CA TYR A 301 -5.24 17.35 -8.89
C TYR A 301 -6.52 17.29 -9.73
N HIS A 302 -6.47 16.58 -10.85
CA HIS A 302 -7.63 16.27 -11.65
C HIS A 302 -7.89 14.76 -11.63
N ASP A 303 -9.16 14.40 -11.47
CA ASP A 303 -9.63 13.01 -11.42
C ASP A 303 -9.52 12.31 -12.78
N ASP A 304 -9.67 13.05 -13.88
CA ASP A 304 -9.42 12.59 -15.25
C ASP A 304 -7.93 12.37 -15.59
N GLN A 305 -6.99 12.65 -14.68
CA GLN A 305 -5.58 12.25 -14.85
C GLN A 305 -5.30 10.80 -14.45
N VAL A 306 -6.25 10.13 -13.80
CA VAL A 306 -6.06 8.80 -13.20
C VAL A 306 -7.13 7.83 -13.70
N TYR A 307 -6.71 6.70 -14.27
CA TYR A 307 -7.61 5.61 -14.63
C TYR A 307 -7.32 4.37 -13.76
N PRO A 308 -8.29 3.90 -12.95
CA PRO A 308 -8.11 2.70 -12.12
C PRO A 308 -8.21 1.45 -13.00
N GLU A 309 -7.09 1.01 -13.59
CA GLU A 309 -7.09 -0.10 -14.55
C GLU A 309 -7.26 -1.47 -13.87
N PHE A 310 -6.59 -1.69 -12.74
CA PHE A 310 -6.58 -3.00 -12.09
C PHE A 310 -6.92 -2.94 -10.61
N ILE A 311 -7.67 -3.94 -10.14
CA ILE A 311 -7.78 -4.29 -8.73
C ILE A 311 -6.94 -5.54 -8.49
N VAL A 312 -5.93 -5.43 -7.64
CA VAL A 312 -5.03 -6.54 -7.28
C VAL A 312 -5.35 -6.99 -5.86
N VAL A 313 -5.90 -8.19 -5.72
CA VAL A 313 -6.12 -8.85 -4.43
C VAL A 313 -4.85 -9.60 -4.05
N TYR A 314 -4.34 -9.34 -2.85
CA TYR A 314 -3.08 -9.91 -2.38
C TYR A 314 -3.16 -10.35 -0.91
N GLN A 315 -2.26 -11.27 -0.55
CA GLN A 315 -2.00 -11.71 0.80
C GLN A 315 -0.71 -11.08 1.33
N ARG A 316 -0.77 -10.52 2.53
CA ARG A 316 0.37 -10.12 3.35
C ARG A 316 1.01 -11.37 3.95
N VAL A 317 2.28 -11.55 3.66
CA VAL A 317 3.10 -12.65 4.17
C VAL A 317 4.00 -12.12 5.27
N PHE A 318 3.98 -12.79 6.41
CA PHE A 318 4.75 -12.45 7.60
C PHE A 318 5.71 -13.60 7.90
N PHE A 319 7.01 -13.36 7.78
CA PHE A 319 8.01 -14.43 7.90
C PHE A 319 8.14 -14.93 9.34
N HIS A 320 7.88 -14.09 10.34
CA HIS A 320 7.91 -14.47 11.76
C HIS A 320 6.92 -15.58 12.13
N GLU A 321 5.89 -15.83 11.32
CA GLU A 321 4.96 -16.95 11.54
C GLU A 321 5.64 -18.32 11.41
N ARG A 322 6.81 -18.36 10.76
CA ARG A 322 7.66 -19.56 10.64
C ARG A 322 8.69 -19.68 11.76
N PHE A 323 8.63 -18.81 12.77
CA PHE A 323 9.63 -18.78 13.84
C PHE A 323 9.80 -20.16 14.49
N GLN A 324 8.72 -20.84 14.86
CA GLN A 324 8.79 -22.13 15.54
C GLN A 324 9.48 -23.20 14.69
N GLU A 325 9.05 -23.37 13.44
CA GLU A 325 9.67 -24.29 12.45
C GLU A 325 11.18 -24.05 12.35
N ILE A 326 11.57 -22.78 12.21
CA ILE A 326 12.96 -22.37 12.06
C ILE A 326 13.77 -22.58 13.33
N PHE A 327 13.19 -22.27 14.49
CA PHE A 327 13.84 -22.47 15.78
C PHE A 327 14.12 -23.97 16.01
N GLU A 328 13.15 -24.84 15.74
CA GLU A 328 13.31 -26.30 15.81
C GLU A 328 14.42 -26.79 14.86
N HIS A 329 14.48 -26.27 13.64
CA HIS A 329 15.56 -26.58 12.69
C HIS A 329 16.93 -26.14 13.21
N MET A 330 17.04 -24.94 13.81
CA MET A 330 18.29 -24.46 14.41
C MET A 330 18.73 -25.38 15.57
N VAL A 331 17.79 -25.80 16.43
CA VAL A 331 18.05 -26.75 17.53
C VAL A 331 18.50 -28.11 17.00
N GLU A 332 17.87 -28.62 15.94
CA GLU A 332 18.25 -29.90 15.33
C GLU A 332 19.67 -29.84 14.73
N ARG A 333 20.00 -28.78 14.00
CA ARG A 333 21.38 -28.55 13.52
C ARG A 333 22.37 -28.49 14.69
N CYS A 334 21.96 -27.90 15.80
CA CYS A 334 22.80 -27.80 16.99
C CYS A 334 23.02 -29.16 17.67
N ARG A 335 22.00 -30.01 17.80
CA ARG A 335 22.14 -31.41 18.26
C ARG A 335 23.07 -32.24 17.38
N GLN A 336 23.04 -31.98 16.07
CA GLN A 336 23.93 -32.60 15.08
C GLN A 336 25.34 -31.99 15.05
N ARG A 337 25.65 -31.00 15.90
CA ARG A 337 26.93 -30.24 15.94
C ARG A 337 27.24 -29.50 14.63
N GLN A 338 26.20 -29.10 13.89
CA GLN A 338 26.26 -28.36 12.61
C GLN A 338 25.71 -26.92 12.73
N PHE A 339 25.51 -26.44 13.96
CA PHE A 339 25.03 -25.08 14.20
C PHE A 339 26.20 -24.14 14.46
N HIS A 340 26.44 -23.22 13.52
CA HIS A 340 27.42 -22.13 13.62
C HIS A 340 26.76 -20.76 13.67
N GLY A 341 25.48 -20.73 14.05
CA GLY A 341 24.58 -19.58 13.92
C GLY A 341 23.48 -19.79 12.88
N PRO A 342 22.55 -18.83 12.79
CA PRO A 342 21.45 -18.87 11.83
C PRO A 342 21.94 -18.71 10.38
N THR A 343 21.30 -19.42 9.46
CA THR A 343 21.47 -19.20 8.02
C THR A 343 20.78 -17.90 7.58
N GLN A 344 21.05 -17.43 6.36
CA GLN A 344 20.40 -16.21 5.84
C GLN A 344 18.87 -16.28 5.82
N GLU A 345 18.29 -17.45 5.56
CA GLU A 345 16.83 -17.63 5.57
C GLU A 345 16.26 -17.65 6.99
N GLU A 346 16.98 -18.25 7.95
CA GLU A 346 16.59 -18.25 9.36
C GLU A 346 16.70 -16.83 9.94
N GLU A 347 17.76 -16.09 9.59
CA GLU A 347 17.96 -14.70 10.00
C GLU A 347 16.84 -13.78 9.48
N LYS A 348 16.31 -14.01 8.27
CA LYS A 348 15.15 -13.27 7.76
C LYS A 348 13.90 -13.46 8.61
N VAL A 349 13.67 -14.67 9.11
CA VAL A 349 12.54 -14.98 10.00
C VAL A 349 12.74 -14.32 11.36
N LEU A 350 13.94 -14.42 11.94
CA LEU A 350 14.30 -13.73 13.18
C LEU A 350 14.20 -12.21 13.05
N ARG A 351 14.63 -11.64 11.92
CA ARG A 351 14.53 -10.20 11.62
C ARG A 351 13.07 -9.78 11.47
N SER A 352 12.23 -10.58 10.81
CA SER A 352 10.79 -10.32 10.73
C SER A 352 10.15 -10.30 12.13
N LEU A 353 10.53 -11.23 13.00
CA LEU A 353 10.05 -11.27 14.38
C LEU A 353 10.50 -10.04 15.16
N TRP A 354 11.79 -9.71 15.06
CA TRP A 354 12.33 -8.49 15.68
C TRP A 354 11.62 -7.24 15.21
N ASP A 355 11.46 -7.05 13.90
CA ASP A 355 10.83 -5.87 13.31
C ASP A 355 9.38 -5.70 13.78
N HIS A 356 8.67 -6.81 14.04
CA HIS A 356 7.30 -6.79 14.56
C HIS A 356 7.19 -6.02 15.89
N TYR A 357 8.18 -6.19 16.78
CA TYR A 357 8.21 -5.56 18.11
C TYR A 357 9.06 -4.28 18.15
N ALA A 358 10.14 -4.23 17.38
CA ALA A 358 11.12 -3.14 17.44
C ALA A 358 10.76 -1.92 16.57
N MET A 359 10.14 -2.11 15.39
CA MET A 359 9.90 -1.03 14.43
C MET A 359 8.96 0.07 14.95
N PRO A 360 7.88 -0.22 15.69
CA PRO A 360 7.06 0.84 16.26
C PRO A 360 7.83 1.75 17.25
N HIS A 361 9.05 1.35 17.65
CA HIS A 361 9.87 1.99 18.68
C HIS A 361 11.28 2.39 18.18
N LYS A 362 11.41 2.67 16.88
CA LYS A 362 12.67 3.08 16.21
C LYS A 362 13.74 1.99 16.17
N GLY A 363 13.33 0.73 16.00
CA GLY A 363 14.25 -0.40 15.83
C GLY A 363 14.95 -0.85 17.11
N ARG A 364 14.33 -0.60 18.26
CA ARG A 364 14.82 -1.04 19.57
C ARG A 364 13.66 -1.60 20.41
N ILE A 365 13.96 -2.57 21.26
CA ILE A 365 13.00 -3.25 22.14
C ILE A 365 13.27 -2.84 23.59
N ASP A 366 12.25 -2.39 24.30
CA ASP A 366 12.28 -2.20 25.75
C ASP A 366 11.90 -3.46 26.54
N LYS A 367 11.99 -3.41 27.87
CA LYS A 367 11.74 -4.56 28.75
C LYS A 367 10.37 -5.22 28.52
N TRP A 368 9.32 -4.43 28.37
CA TRP A 368 7.96 -4.94 28.24
C TRP A 368 7.72 -5.55 26.86
N GLN A 369 8.31 -4.94 25.84
CA GLN A 369 8.26 -5.47 24.49
C GLN A 369 9.06 -6.77 24.33
N LEU A 370 10.16 -6.93 25.08
CA LEU A 370 10.87 -8.19 25.16
C LEU A 370 9.95 -9.27 25.77
N LEU A 371 9.23 -8.96 26.84
CA LEU A 371 8.27 -9.88 27.43
C LEU A 371 7.19 -10.30 26.42
N ASP A 372 6.61 -9.35 25.70
CA ASP A 372 5.60 -9.64 24.67
C ASP A 372 6.16 -10.55 23.57
N LEU A 373 7.39 -10.28 23.10
CA LEU A 373 8.09 -11.11 22.13
C LEU A 373 8.30 -12.53 22.65
N LEU A 374 8.85 -12.67 23.86
CA LEU A 374 9.15 -13.96 24.48
C LEU A 374 7.88 -14.79 24.71
N LYS A 375 6.79 -14.15 25.16
CA LYS A 375 5.47 -14.78 25.27
C LYS A 375 4.96 -15.25 23.90
N ALA A 376 5.11 -14.44 22.86
CA ALA A 376 4.63 -14.77 21.51
C ALA A 376 5.37 -15.95 20.87
N ILE A 377 6.63 -16.17 21.23
CA ILE A 377 7.39 -17.34 20.80
C ILE A 377 7.28 -18.54 21.75
N ASN A 378 6.37 -18.48 22.72
CA ASN A 378 6.16 -19.50 23.74
C ASN A 378 7.43 -19.83 24.55
N GLN A 379 8.23 -18.81 24.84
CA GLN A 379 9.40 -18.90 25.72
C GLN A 379 9.37 -17.80 26.80
N PRO A 380 8.27 -17.69 27.57
CA PRO A 380 8.16 -16.69 28.61
C PRO A 380 9.24 -16.90 29.69
N PRO A 381 9.67 -15.84 30.40
CA PRO A 381 10.44 -15.98 31.62
C PRO A 381 9.62 -16.74 32.69
N GLU A 382 10.28 -17.48 33.59
CA GLU A 382 9.60 -18.31 34.61
C GLU A 382 8.78 -17.45 35.60
N ASN A 383 9.24 -16.23 35.90
CA ASN A 383 8.54 -15.20 36.67
C ASN A 383 8.46 -13.87 35.88
N GLU A 384 7.23 -13.38 35.65
CA GLU A 384 6.97 -12.24 34.76
C GLU A 384 7.57 -10.89 35.20
N GLU A 385 7.86 -10.68 36.49
CA GLU A 385 8.49 -9.43 36.97
C GLU A 385 9.97 -9.59 37.32
N GLY A 386 10.30 -10.57 38.17
CA GLY A 386 11.67 -10.75 38.70
C GLY A 386 12.65 -11.29 37.67
N ASP A 387 12.28 -12.35 36.96
CA ASP A 387 13.15 -12.99 35.98
C ASP A 387 13.25 -12.15 34.72
N LEU A 388 12.19 -11.40 34.38
CA LEU A 388 12.24 -10.47 33.25
C LEU A 388 13.29 -9.36 33.45
N ASP A 389 13.50 -8.86 34.66
CA ASP A 389 14.56 -7.87 34.94
C ASP A 389 15.97 -8.47 34.83
N GLU A 390 16.12 -9.75 35.17
CA GLU A 390 17.37 -10.48 35.03
C GLU A 390 17.65 -10.81 33.57
N THR A 391 16.70 -11.46 32.88
CA THR A 391 16.77 -11.74 31.44
C THR A 391 17.00 -10.47 30.62
N PHE A 392 16.32 -9.36 30.94
CA PHE A 392 16.57 -8.10 30.23
C PHE A 392 17.99 -7.57 30.47
N ARG A 393 18.52 -7.68 31.69
CA ARG A 393 19.90 -7.29 32.01
C ARG A 393 20.93 -8.17 31.32
N GLU A 394 20.68 -9.48 31.25
CA GLU A 394 21.53 -10.45 30.55
C GLU A 394 21.63 -10.13 29.06
N ILE A 395 20.49 -9.83 28.42
CA ILE A 395 20.44 -9.55 26.97
C ILE A 395 20.99 -8.16 26.64
N ASN A 396 20.70 -7.13 27.44
CA ASN A 396 21.16 -5.74 27.23
C ASN A 396 22.62 -5.54 27.68
N THR A 397 23.53 -6.31 27.10
CA THR A 397 24.98 -6.28 27.36
C THR A 397 25.61 -4.90 27.11
N SER A 398 25.02 -4.10 26.21
CA SER A 398 25.45 -2.73 25.92
C SER A 398 25.12 -1.72 27.02
N GLY A 399 24.22 -2.07 27.96
CA GLY A 399 23.79 -1.19 29.04
C GLY A 399 22.97 0.02 28.58
N THR A 400 22.48 0.03 27.33
CA THR A 400 21.79 1.21 26.77
C THR A 400 20.35 1.38 27.25
N GLY A 401 19.86 0.43 28.05
CA GLY A 401 18.48 0.38 28.52
C GLY A 401 17.49 -0.05 27.44
N ARG A 402 18.00 -0.56 26.31
CA ARG A 402 17.23 -1.06 25.17
C ARG A 402 18.01 -2.16 24.49
N ILE A 403 17.30 -3.16 23.99
CA ILE A 403 17.90 -4.27 23.25
C ILE A 403 18.09 -3.84 21.80
N SER A 404 19.25 -4.18 21.24
CA SER A 404 19.64 -4.06 19.83
C SER A 404 19.38 -5.38 19.08
N TRP A 405 19.44 -5.31 17.75
CA TRP A 405 19.30 -6.50 16.92
C TRP A 405 20.39 -7.54 17.21
N GLU A 406 21.62 -7.08 17.42
CA GLU A 406 22.79 -7.93 17.68
C GLU A 406 22.64 -8.68 19.01
N GLU A 407 22.18 -7.98 20.06
CA GLU A 407 21.89 -8.57 21.37
C GLU A 407 20.76 -9.60 21.29
N PHE A 408 19.68 -9.30 20.56
CA PHE A 408 18.59 -10.25 20.33
C PHE A 408 19.04 -11.50 19.57
N LEU A 409 19.85 -11.33 18.52
CA LEU A 409 20.36 -12.45 17.73
C LEU A 409 21.28 -13.36 18.55
N ALA A 410 22.12 -12.76 19.39
CA ALA A 410 22.97 -13.49 20.34
C ALA A 410 22.13 -14.31 21.33
N GLU A 411 21.10 -13.69 21.91
CA GLU A 411 20.16 -14.36 22.81
C GLU A 411 19.45 -15.54 22.14
N MET A 412 18.94 -15.37 20.92
CA MET A 412 18.30 -16.48 20.19
C MET A 412 19.27 -17.63 19.91
N THR A 413 20.54 -17.33 19.62
CA THR A 413 21.59 -18.32 19.41
C THR A 413 21.91 -19.06 20.71
N GLU A 414 21.96 -18.36 21.84
CA GLU A 414 22.17 -18.96 23.16
C GLU A 414 21.01 -19.87 23.55
N ARG A 415 19.76 -19.47 23.30
CA ARG A 415 18.58 -20.31 23.54
C ARG A 415 18.58 -21.59 22.71
N VAL A 416 19.06 -21.52 21.46
CA VAL A 416 19.28 -22.73 20.64
C VAL A 416 20.28 -23.65 21.34
N HIS A 417 21.43 -23.13 21.77
CA HIS A 417 22.43 -23.93 22.48
C HIS A 417 21.91 -24.53 23.78
N ASN A 418 21.12 -23.79 24.56
CA ASN A 418 20.52 -24.27 25.80
C ASN A 418 19.48 -25.37 25.53
N SER A 419 18.73 -25.28 24.43
CA SER A 419 17.74 -26.30 24.02
C SER A 419 18.37 -27.59 23.46
N CYS A 420 19.69 -27.58 23.20
CA CYS A 420 20.47 -28.75 22.78
C CYS A 420 21.08 -29.53 23.95
N ARG A 421 21.20 -28.89 25.12
CA ARG A 421 21.66 -29.53 26.36
C ARG A 421 20.54 -30.37 26.94
#